data_AF-A0A7R9QYE2-F1
#
_entry.id   AF-A0A7R9QYE2-F1
#
_cell.length_a   1.000
_cell.length_b   1.000
_cell.length_c   1.000
_cell.angle_alpha   90.00
_cell.angle_beta   90.00
_cell.angle_gamma   90.00
#
_symmetry.space_group_name_H-M   'P 1'
#
loop_
_entity.id
_entity.type
_entity.pdbx_description
1 polymer ?
#
loop_
_entity_poly.entity_id
_entity_poly.type
_entity_poly.pdbx_seq_one_letter_code
_entity_poly.pdbx_strand_id
1 'polypeptide(L)'
;ILEELGDKPLVDLLRGLGGWPVVEGDNWVNTTWLDLYLKLRDEGAVSSMFFSLSISPDFMNNSVRILSIDHPSFGLGSRDMLLKGANDTAVKAYKNLMTKAMLKLGAPDASVNTIVDQFLDFETLLANQSMAKENRRNLTAIYNKVTIGQLSELAPNIDWLRIVQKYVSENITANETIILFDTDYIKFLNTKIVELDDRFLVNYILWRVVQTELSTLSDSWYKLKEEFESAIYGTKSRSPRWEMCLKNTKTAMSIALSHLYVKHFFSDDNKEKASEMFSNVVKEFKRSLTVNTWMANETRVQALQKLDNI
;
A
#
# COMPACT_ATOMS: atom_id res chain seq x y z
N ILE A 1 16.31 17.19 17.83
CA ILE A 1 15.37 17.03 16.70
C ILE A 1 14.22 16.05 17.01
N LEU A 2 14.28 14.73 16.77
CA LEU A 2 13.07 13.88 16.95
C LEU A 2 12.49 13.90 18.39
N GLU A 3 13.34 13.71 19.41
CA GLU A 3 12.89 13.77 20.81
C GLU A 3 12.42 15.16 21.23
N GLU A 4 13.00 16.19 20.62
CA GLU A 4 12.70 17.60 20.91
C GLU A 4 11.39 18.05 20.28
N LEU A 5 11.09 17.56 19.07
CA LEU A 5 9.85 17.86 18.35
C LEU A 5 8.68 16.99 18.83
N GLY A 6 8.94 15.81 19.40
CA GLY A 6 7.89 14.96 19.97
C GLY A 6 6.89 14.49 18.91
N ASP A 7 5.62 14.83 19.11
CA ASP A 7 4.49 14.64 18.19
C ASP A 7 4.10 15.90 17.42
N LYS A 8 4.74 17.04 17.68
CA LYS A 8 4.37 18.31 17.05
C LYS A 8 4.25 18.22 15.52
N PRO A 9 5.17 17.56 14.78
CA PRO A 9 5.02 17.41 13.33
C PRO A 9 3.76 16.64 12.92
N LEU A 10 3.39 15.60 13.67
CA LEU A 10 2.16 14.83 13.42
C LEU A 10 0.93 15.68 13.73
N VAL A 11 0.92 16.41 14.85
CA VAL A 11 -0.20 17.28 15.22
C VAL A 11 -0.39 18.40 14.19
N ASP A 12 0.71 19.00 13.73
CA ASP A 12 0.68 20.04 12.70
C ASP A 12 0.18 19.49 11.35
N LEU A 13 0.60 18.27 10.97
CA LEU A 13 0.08 17.56 9.79
C LEU A 13 -1.42 17.30 9.92
N LEU A 14 -1.89 16.74 11.04
CA LEU A 14 -3.31 16.44 11.24
C LEU A 14 -4.18 17.71 11.20
N ARG A 15 -3.72 18.80 11.83
CA ARG A 15 -4.38 20.12 11.72
C ARG A 15 -4.39 20.63 10.29
N GLY A 16 -3.25 20.51 9.60
CA GLY A 16 -3.11 20.85 8.18
C GLY A 16 -4.12 20.11 7.32
N LEU A 17 -4.45 18.86 7.66
CA LEU A 17 -5.45 18.03 6.99
C LEU A 17 -6.91 18.32 7.38
N GLY A 18 -7.16 19.22 8.34
CA GLY A 18 -8.50 19.59 8.80
C GLY A 18 -8.89 19.00 10.16
N GLY A 19 -7.92 18.50 10.92
CA GLY A 19 -8.14 17.99 12.27
C GLY A 19 -8.60 16.52 12.29
N TRP A 20 -8.35 15.84 13.41
CA TRP A 20 -8.77 14.44 13.59
C TRP A 20 -10.06 14.36 14.42
N PRO A 21 -11.22 13.96 13.86
CA PRO A 21 -12.49 14.04 14.58
C PRO A 21 -12.55 13.28 15.91
N VAL A 22 -11.79 12.20 16.09
CA VAL A 22 -11.71 11.47 17.37
C VAL A 22 -10.98 12.27 18.47
N VAL A 23 -10.11 13.19 18.09
CA VAL A 23 -9.38 14.08 19.02
C VAL A 23 -10.17 15.36 19.26
N GLU A 24 -10.75 15.93 18.20
CA GLU A 24 -11.38 17.25 18.25
C GLU A 24 -12.85 17.23 18.72
N GLY A 25 -13.50 16.06 18.69
CA GLY A 25 -14.87 15.91 19.20
C GLY A 25 -15.86 16.79 18.43
N ASP A 26 -16.66 17.57 19.14
CA ASP A 26 -17.70 18.43 18.54
C ASP A 26 -17.13 19.67 17.85
N ASN A 27 -15.86 20.00 18.10
CA ASN A 27 -15.20 21.17 17.50
C ASN A 27 -14.65 20.88 16.08
N TRP A 28 -14.69 19.62 15.64
CA TRP A 28 -14.19 19.23 14.34
C TRP A 28 -15.02 19.83 13.19
N VAL A 29 -14.34 20.46 12.24
CA VAL A 29 -14.99 21.02 11.04
C VAL A 29 -15.21 19.91 10.03
N ASN A 30 -16.48 19.63 9.74
CA ASN A 30 -16.85 18.52 8.86
C ASN A 30 -16.28 18.69 7.44
N THR A 31 -15.64 17.64 6.93
CA THR A 31 -15.18 17.51 5.53
C THR A 31 -15.59 16.15 5.00
N THR A 32 -15.72 16.03 3.68
CA THR A 32 -15.95 14.72 3.06
C THR A 32 -14.67 13.89 3.08
N TRP A 33 -14.82 12.56 3.13
CA TRP A 33 -13.67 11.65 3.01
C TRP A 33 -12.93 11.84 1.67
N LEU A 34 -13.68 12.15 0.61
CA LEU A 34 -13.13 12.33 -0.74
C LEU A 34 -12.26 13.58 -0.80
N ASP A 35 -12.71 14.70 -0.24
CA ASP A 35 -11.91 15.93 -0.21
C ASP A 35 -10.63 15.75 0.62
N LEU A 36 -10.70 15.04 1.74
CA LEU A 36 -9.53 14.67 2.53
C LEU A 36 -8.58 13.76 1.74
N TYR A 37 -9.11 12.73 1.05
CA TYR A 37 -8.32 11.82 0.22
C TYR A 37 -7.57 12.58 -0.88
N LEU A 38 -8.23 13.52 -1.55
CA LEU A 38 -7.62 14.35 -2.59
C LEU A 38 -6.58 15.32 -2.01
N LYS A 39 -6.79 15.84 -0.80
CA LYS A 39 -5.83 16.72 -0.10
C LYS A 39 -4.57 15.97 0.33
N LEU A 40 -4.70 14.73 0.81
CA LEU A 40 -3.56 13.88 1.15
C LEU A 40 -2.61 13.70 -0.04
N ARG A 41 -3.16 13.64 -1.26
CA ARG A 41 -2.35 13.57 -2.49
C ARG A 41 -1.49 14.81 -2.70
N ASP A 42 -2.00 16.01 -2.35
CA ASP A 42 -1.22 17.27 -2.47
C ASP A 42 -0.04 17.29 -1.49
N GLU A 43 -0.22 16.70 -0.31
CA GLU A 43 0.83 16.56 0.72
C GLU A 43 1.84 15.44 0.40
N GLY A 44 1.73 14.80 -0.77
CA GLY A 44 2.61 13.71 -1.20
C GLY A 44 2.34 12.37 -0.50
N ALA A 45 1.25 12.26 0.27
CA ALA A 45 0.86 11.00 0.88
C ALA A 45 0.24 10.07 -0.18
N VAL A 46 0.85 8.91 -0.38
CA VAL A 46 0.29 7.85 -1.22
C VAL A 46 -0.42 6.86 -0.31
N SER A 47 -1.73 7.05 -0.11
CA SER A 47 -2.46 6.21 0.83
C SER A 47 -3.44 5.27 0.13
N SER A 48 -3.06 4.00 0.14
CA SER A 48 -3.90 2.86 -0.20
C SER A 48 -4.85 2.54 0.97
N MET A 49 -5.86 3.40 1.19
CA MET A 49 -6.78 3.31 2.34
C MET A 49 -8.03 2.49 2.03
N PHE A 50 -8.76 2.90 0.99
CA PHE A 50 -9.96 2.21 0.51
C PHE A 50 -9.72 1.45 -0.79
N PHE A 51 -8.77 1.90 -1.60
CA PHE A 51 -8.32 1.24 -2.82
C PHE A 51 -6.89 1.72 -3.10
N SER A 52 -6.16 0.98 -3.92
CA SER A 52 -4.84 1.38 -4.39
C SER A 52 -4.92 1.93 -5.81
N LEU A 53 -4.07 2.93 -6.08
CA LEU A 53 -3.83 3.48 -7.42
C LEU A 53 -2.36 3.31 -7.75
N SER A 54 -2.07 2.79 -8.94
CA SER A 54 -0.68 2.68 -9.40
C SER A 54 -0.56 2.85 -10.90
N ILE A 55 0.59 3.35 -11.34
CA ILE A 55 0.94 3.47 -12.76
C ILE A 55 2.17 2.61 -13.00
N SER A 56 1.99 1.57 -13.79
CA SER A 56 3.03 0.59 -14.12
C SER A 56 3.00 0.28 -15.62
N PRO A 57 4.06 -0.33 -16.17
CA PRO A 57 4.00 -0.87 -17.53
C PRO A 57 2.81 -1.83 -17.67
N ASP A 58 2.03 -1.70 -18.75
CA ASP A 58 0.95 -2.65 -19.04
C ASP A 58 1.58 -4.02 -19.32
N PHE A 59 1.27 -5.02 -18.51
CA PHE A 59 1.90 -6.33 -18.68
C PHE A 59 1.46 -7.05 -19.96
N MET A 60 0.34 -6.64 -20.57
CA MET A 60 -0.09 -7.10 -21.89
C MET A 60 0.55 -6.29 -23.04
N ASN A 61 1.04 -5.08 -22.75
CA ASN A 61 1.79 -4.23 -23.69
C ASN A 61 2.83 -3.39 -22.93
N ASN A 62 4.02 -3.95 -22.73
CA ASN A 62 5.08 -3.33 -21.91
C ASN A 62 5.66 -2.03 -22.51
N SER A 63 5.25 -1.63 -23.72
CA SER A 63 5.65 -0.37 -24.36
C SER A 63 4.87 0.84 -23.85
N VAL A 64 3.76 0.62 -23.14
CA VAL A 64 2.93 1.69 -22.56
C VAL A 64 2.81 1.54 -21.05
N ARG A 65 2.52 2.65 -20.37
CA ARG A 65 2.13 2.65 -18.96
C ARG A 65 0.62 2.82 -18.87
N ILE A 66 0.02 2.16 -17.89
CA ILE A 66 -1.42 2.23 -17.66
C ILE A 66 -1.70 2.41 -16.17
N LEU A 67 -2.74 3.18 -15.86
CA LEU A 67 -3.24 3.30 -14.50
C LEU A 67 -4.00 2.03 -14.12
N SER A 68 -3.82 1.59 -12.88
CA SER A 68 -4.52 0.45 -12.32
C SER A 68 -5.13 0.78 -10.97
N ILE A 69 -6.28 0.15 -10.71
CA ILE A 69 -7.03 0.21 -9.46
C ILE A 69 -7.17 -1.20 -8.90
N ASP A 70 -6.95 -1.33 -7.60
CA ASP A 70 -7.04 -2.59 -6.88
C ASP A 70 -7.57 -2.35 -5.45
N HIS A 71 -7.84 -3.42 -4.71
CA HIS A 71 -8.11 -3.33 -3.28
C HIS A 71 -6.92 -2.69 -2.51
N PRO A 72 -7.14 -2.17 -1.28
CA PRO A 72 -6.13 -1.44 -0.55
C PRO A 72 -5.14 -2.39 0.14
N SER A 73 -4.06 -1.81 0.67
CA SER A 73 -3.31 -2.46 1.72
C SER A 73 -4.03 -2.28 3.06
N PHE A 74 -3.98 -3.30 3.91
CA PHE A 74 -4.59 -3.28 5.23
C PHE A 74 -3.58 -2.83 6.30
N GLY A 75 -4.04 -2.08 7.29
CA GLY A 75 -3.22 -1.50 8.34
C GLY A 75 -2.59 -2.55 9.26
N LEU A 76 -3.27 -3.66 9.50
CA LEU A 76 -2.67 -4.82 10.20
C LEU A 76 -1.53 -5.47 9.39
N GLY A 77 -1.54 -5.34 8.06
CA GLY A 77 -0.48 -5.79 7.15
C GLY A 77 -0.91 -6.84 6.14
N SER A 78 -1.89 -7.70 6.44
CA SER A 78 -2.46 -8.61 5.43
C SER A 78 -3.91 -8.99 5.71
N ARG A 79 -4.64 -9.27 4.61
CA ARG A 79 -5.98 -9.87 4.63
C ARG A 79 -6.04 -11.08 5.56
N ASP A 80 -5.13 -12.03 5.36
CA ASP A 80 -5.14 -13.31 6.08
C ASP A 80 -4.97 -13.13 7.60
N MET A 81 -4.24 -12.10 8.04
CA MET A 81 -4.10 -11.78 9.46
C MET A 81 -5.40 -11.23 10.05
N LEU A 82 -6.10 -10.34 9.34
CA LEU A 82 -7.39 -9.78 9.80
C LEU A 82 -8.45 -10.89 9.92
N LEU A 83 -8.48 -11.80 8.96
CA LEU A 83 -9.48 -12.89 8.91
C LEU A 83 -9.27 -13.99 9.96
N LYS A 84 -8.16 -13.97 10.73
CA LYS A 84 -8.03 -14.85 11.91
C LYS A 84 -8.96 -14.45 13.06
N GLY A 85 -9.52 -13.25 13.01
CA GLY A 85 -10.53 -12.75 13.94
C GLY A 85 -9.95 -12.05 15.18
N ALA A 86 -10.83 -11.39 15.93
CA ALA A 86 -10.48 -10.49 17.04
C ALA A 86 -9.67 -11.14 18.19
N ASN A 87 -9.70 -12.47 18.29
CA ASN A 87 -8.96 -13.20 19.33
C ASN A 87 -7.48 -13.45 18.98
N ASP A 88 -7.10 -13.30 17.72
CA ASP A 88 -5.73 -13.47 17.25
C ASP A 88 -4.79 -12.43 17.88
N THR A 89 -3.55 -12.82 18.14
CA THR A 89 -2.55 -11.97 18.80
C THR A 89 -2.20 -10.74 17.96
N ALA A 90 -2.14 -10.88 16.63
CA ALA A 90 -1.82 -9.78 15.73
C ALA A 90 -2.97 -8.75 15.70
N VAL A 91 -4.21 -9.24 15.64
CA VAL A 91 -5.41 -8.38 15.66
C VAL A 91 -5.51 -7.62 16.99
N LYS A 92 -5.28 -8.29 18.12
CA LYS A 92 -5.22 -7.64 19.45
C LYS A 92 -4.11 -6.59 19.53
N ALA A 93 -2.93 -6.89 18.99
CA ALA A 93 -1.82 -5.94 18.96
C ALA A 93 -2.17 -4.70 18.11
N TYR A 94 -2.89 -4.87 17.00
CA TYR A 94 -3.35 -3.76 16.17
C TYR A 94 -4.39 -2.90 16.85
N LYS A 95 -5.38 -3.52 17.52
CA LYS A 95 -6.34 -2.82 18.39
C LYS A 95 -5.61 -1.98 19.45
N ASN A 96 -4.65 -2.59 20.15
CA ASN A 96 -3.85 -1.90 21.16
C ASN A 96 -3.03 -0.73 20.58
N LEU A 97 -2.46 -0.89 19.37
CA LEU A 97 -1.74 0.19 18.68
C LEU A 97 -2.66 1.38 18.41
N MET A 98 -3.85 1.14 17.85
CA MET A 98 -4.88 2.15 17.61
C MET A 98 -5.26 2.89 18.89
N THR A 99 -5.63 2.15 19.93
CA THR A 99 -6.04 2.71 21.22
C THR A 99 -4.95 3.59 21.83
N LYS A 100 -3.72 3.09 21.92
CA LYS A 100 -2.60 3.85 22.51
C LYS A 100 -2.29 5.11 21.72
N ALA A 101 -2.32 5.05 20.38
CA ALA A 101 -2.05 6.21 19.54
C ALA A 101 -3.12 7.29 19.68
N MET A 102 -4.41 6.91 19.67
CA MET A 102 -5.52 7.84 19.84
C MET A 102 -5.49 8.53 21.21
N LEU A 103 -5.32 7.76 22.29
CA LEU A 103 -5.21 8.30 23.64
C LEU A 103 -4.03 9.27 23.78
N LYS A 104 -2.90 8.92 23.17
CA LYS A 104 -1.68 9.75 23.22
C LYS A 104 -1.83 11.07 22.46
N LEU A 105 -2.67 11.12 21.43
CA LEU A 105 -3.05 12.35 20.71
C LEU A 105 -4.17 13.13 21.38
N GLY A 106 -4.69 12.67 22.53
CA GLY A 106 -5.68 13.39 23.32
C GLY A 106 -7.13 13.00 23.06
N ALA A 107 -7.40 11.88 22.40
CA ALA A 107 -8.77 11.38 22.24
C ALA A 107 -9.41 11.02 23.59
N PRO A 108 -10.73 11.26 23.80
CA PRO A 108 -11.41 10.90 25.04
C PRO A 108 -11.53 9.38 25.23
N ASP A 109 -11.01 8.87 26.34
CA ASP A 109 -10.90 7.42 26.65
C ASP A 109 -12.23 6.65 26.47
N ALA A 110 -13.33 7.25 26.93
CA ALA A 110 -14.67 6.65 26.85
C ALA A 110 -15.13 6.30 25.41
N SER A 111 -14.58 6.97 24.39
CA SER A 111 -14.97 6.78 22.98
C SER A 111 -13.98 5.92 22.19
N VAL A 112 -12.72 5.82 22.64
CA VAL A 112 -11.63 5.23 21.85
C VAL A 112 -11.89 3.77 21.54
N ASN A 113 -12.25 2.95 22.54
CA ASN A 113 -12.44 1.51 22.32
C ASN A 113 -13.54 1.21 21.29
N THR A 114 -14.66 1.94 21.32
CA THR A 114 -15.74 1.79 20.34
C THR A 114 -15.29 2.14 18.93
N ILE A 115 -14.58 3.25 18.76
CA ILE A 115 -14.08 3.68 17.44
C ILE A 115 -13.06 2.68 16.89
N VAL A 116 -12.15 2.20 17.74
CA VAL A 116 -11.16 1.19 17.35
C VAL A 116 -11.82 -0.12 16.93
N ASP A 117 -12.87 -0.56 17.64
CA ASP A 117 -13.62 -1.76 17.26
C ASP A 117 -14.34 -1.57 15.92
N GLN A 118 -14.96 -0.41 15.69
CA GLN A 118 -15.58 -0.09 14.40
C GLN A 118 -14.58 -0.07 13.24
N PHE A 119 -13.37 0.46 13.46
CA PHE A 119 -12.30 0.41 12.45
C PHE A 119 -11.87 -1.01 12.13
N LEU A 120 -11.69 -1.84 13.17
CA LEU A 120 -11.28 -3.22 12.98
C LEU A 120 -12.36 -4.00 12.23
N ASP A 121 -13.64 -3.81 12.57
CA ASP A 121 -14.76 -4.44 11.88
C ASP A 121 -14.85 -4.00 10.42
N PHE A 122 -14.73 -2.70 10.17
CA PHE A 122 -14.70 -2.15 8.82
C PHE A 122 -13.53 -2.71 8.00
N GLU A 123 -12.31 -2.70 8.54
CA GLU A 123 -11.14 -3.22 7.84
C GLU A 123 -11.23 -4.74 7.61
N THR A 124 -11.82 -5.48 8.55
CA THR A 124 -12.11 -6.92 8.41
C THR A 124 -13.15 -7.18 7.31
N LEU A 125 -14.19 -6.35 7.20
CA LEU A 125 -15.17 -6.44 6.11
C LEU A 125 -14.52 -6.20 4.75
N LEU A 126 -13.69 -5.16 4.63
CA LEU A 126 -12.92 -4.89 3.41
C LEU A 126 -11.98 -6.07 3.08
N ALA A 127 -11.27 -6.61 4.07
CA ALA A 127 -10.40 -7.76 3.91
C ALA A 127 -11.16 -8.99 3.42
N ASN A 128 -12.33 -9.28 4.00
CA ASN A 128 -13.13 -10.43 3.60
C ASN A 128 -13.53 -10.38 2.12
N GLN A 129 -13.88 -9.20 1.63
CA GLN A 129 -14.29 -8.97 0.25
C GLN A 129 -13.12 -8.81 -0.73
N SER A 130 -11.93 -8.47 -0.25
CA SER A 130 -10.74 -8.42 -1.10
C SER A 130 -10.34 -9.81 -1.60
N MET A 131 -9.87 -9.88 -2.84
CA MET A 131 -9.44 -11.10 -3.49
C MET A 131 -8.24 -11.74 -2.78
N ALA A 132 -8.36 -13.03 -2.47
CA ALA A 132 -7.31 -13.80 -1.84
C ALA A 132 -6.09 -14.03 -2.76
N LYS A 133 -4.90 -14.19 -2.18
CA LYS A 133 -3.62 -14.21 -2.91
C LYS A 133 -3.52 -15.34 -3.93
N GLU A 134 -4.12 -16.48 -3.64
CA GLU A 134 -4.18 -17.65 -4.51
C GLU A 134 -4.93 -17.36 -5.82
N ASN A 135 -6.02 -16.60 -5.75
CA ASN A 135 -6.83 -16.21 -6.91
C ASN A 135 -6.11 -15.16 -7.78
N ARG A 136 -5.15 -14.44 -7.20
CA ARG A 136 -4.34 -13.42 -7.90
C ARG A 136 -3.15 -13.99 -8.67
N ARG A 137 -2.94 -15.31 -8.67
CA ARG A 137 -1.83 -15.95 -9.41
C ARG A 137 -2.04 -15.95 -10.92
N ASN A 138 -3.29 -15.91 -11.38
CA ASN A 138 -3.62 -15.79 -12.80
C ASN A 138 -3.88 -14.32 -13.16
N LEU A 139 -2.81 -13.60 -13.51
CA LEU A 139 -2.87 -12.18 -13.84
C LEU A 139 -3.82 -11.89 -15.02
N THR A 140 -3.89 -12.79 -16.00
CA THR A 140 -4.79 -12.64 -17.16
C THR A 140 -6.25 -12.70 -16.75
N ALA A 141 -6.61 -13.51 -15.76
CA ALA A 141 -7.99 -13.65 -15.29
C ALA A 141 -8.49 -12.43 -14.49
N ILE A 142 -7.57 -11.68 -13.87
CA ILE A 142 -7.90 -10.49 -13.07
C ILE A 142 -7.68 -9.18 -13.85
N TYR A 143 -7.26 -9.26 -15.11
CA TYR A 143 -7.03 -8.11 -15.96
C TYR A 143 -8.33 -7.60 -16.58
N ASN A 144 -9.01 -6.69 -15.91
CA ASN A 144 -10.22 -6.07 -16.45
C ASN A 144 -9.89 -4.68 -16.98
N LYS A 145 -9.72 -4.57 -18.30
CA LYS A 145 -9.49 -3.29 -18.97
C LYS A 145 -10.81 -2.57 -19.19
N VAL A 146 -11.00 -1.44 -18.52
CA VAL A 146 -12.24 -0.64 -18.55
C VAL A 146 -11.92 0.83 -18.71
N THR A 147 -12.87 1.62 -19.17
CA THR A 147 -12.79 3.08 -19.14
C THR A 147 -13.15 3.63 -17.76
N ILE A 148 -12.71 4.85 -17.44
CA ILE A 148 -13.13 5.54 -16.20
C ILE A 148 -14.65 5.73 -16.16
N GLY A 149 -15.29 5.97 -17.31
CA GLY A 149 -16.75 6.04 -17.44
C GLY A 149 -17.43 4.73 -17.03
N GLN A 150 -16.95 3.59 -17.55
CA GLN A 150 -17.46 2.26 -17.16
C GLN A 150 -17.23 1.95 -15.68
N LEU A 151 -16.08 2.37 -15.11
CA LEU A 151 -15.85 2.26 -13.68
C LEU A 151 -16.85 3.13 -12.88
N SER A 152 -17.17 4.32 -13.36
CA SER A 152 -18.15 5.21 -12.74
C SER A 152 -19.57 4.65 -12.83
N GLU A 153 -19.91 3.89 -13.86
CA GLU A 153 -21.18 3.15 -13.92
C GLU A 153 -21.19 1.96 -12.94
N LEU A 154 -20.07 1.27 -12.79
CA LEU A 154 -19.89 0.14 -11.88
C LEU A 154 -19.96 0.56 -10.41
N ALA A 155 -19.38 1.71 -10.09
CA ALA A 155 -19.19 2.23 -8.75
C ALA A 155 -19.50 3.74 -8.68
N PRO A 156 -20.79 4.14 -8.84
CA PRO A 156 -21.19 5.54 -9.03
C PRO A 156 -21.09 6.45 -7.80
N ASN A 157 -20.95 5.89 -6.60
CA ASN A 157 -20.86 6.66 -5.37
C ASN A 157 -19.44 7.21 -5.10
N ILE A 158 -18.48 6.89 -5.97
CA ILE A 158 -17.09 7.35 -5.88
C ILE A 158 -16.78 8.14 -7.16
N ASP A 159 -16.31 9.37 -7.00
CA ASP A 159 -15.93 10.23 -8.13
C ASP A 159 -14.54 9.84 -8.67
N TRP A 160 -14.51 8.74 -9.43
CA TRP A 160 -13.28 8.17 -9.99
C TRP A 160 -12.56 9.13 -10.93
N LEU A 161 -13.29 9.91 -11.71
CA LEU A 161 -12.70 10.87 -12.63
C LEU A 161 -11.92 11.94 -11.87
N ARG A 162 -12.52 12.52 -10.82
CA ARG A 162 -11.86 13.51 -9.97
C ARG A 162 -10.64 12.93 -9.25
N ILE A 163 -10.75 11.69 -8.75
CA ILE A 163 -9.62 10.97 -8.12
C ILE A 163 -8.48 10.78 -9.10
N VAL A 164 -8.76 10.28 -10.30
CA VAL A 164 -7.73 10.00 -11.30
C VAL A 164 -7.08 11.29 -11.80
N GLN A 165 -7.86 12.33 -12.10
CA GLN A 165 -7.33 13.64 -12.52
C GLN A 165 -6.39 14.23 -11.46
N LYS A 166 -6.73 14.10 -10.17
CA LYS A 166 -5.86 14.51 -9.06
C LYS A 166 -4.56 13.70 -8.99
N TYR A 167 -4.59 12.43 -9.41
CA TYR A 167 -3.46 11.52 -9.30
C TYR A 167 -2.37 11.75 -10.36
N VAL A 168 -2.77 12.08 -11.60
CA VAL A 168 -1.86 12.15 -12.77
C VAL A 168 -1.47 13.57 -13.20
N SER A 169 -2.09 14.62 -12.67
CA SER A 169 -1.85 16.03 -13.08
C SER A 169 -2.05 16.32 -14.57
N GLU A 170 -2.76 15.44 -15.29
CA GLU A 170 -3.06 15.55 -16.72
C GLU A 170 -4.58 15.65 -16.95
N ASN A 171 -4.97 16.19 -18.12
CA ASN A 171 -6.38 16.34 -18.49
C ASN A 171 -6.96 15.00 -18.98
N ILE A 172 -7.20 14.10 -18.02
CA ILE A 172 -7.83 12.81 -18.25
C ILE A 172 -9.35 12.98 -18.41
N THR A 173 -9.93 12.22 -19.34
CA THR A 173 -11.38 12.19 -19.60
C THR A 173 -11.96 10.83 -19.19
N ALA A 174 -13.29 10.73 -19.14
CA ALA A 174 -13.98 9.47 -18.83
C ALA A 174 -13.67 8.32 -19.81
N ASN A 175 -13.16 8.62 -21.02
CA ASN A 175 -12.78 7.62 -22.01
C ASN A 175 -11.40 7.00 -21.77
N GLU A 176 -10.62 7.54 -20.82
CA GLU A 176 -9.31 7.00 -20.49
C GLU A 176 -9.42 5.58 -19.96
N THR A 177 -8.48 4.72 -20.38
CA THR A 177 -8.54 3.30 -20.08
C THR A 177 -7.64 2.95 -18.91
N ILE A 178 -8.17 2.15 -17.99
CA ILE A 178 -7.51 1.72 -16.76
C ILE A 178 -7.64 0.20 -16.61
N ILE A 179 -6.82 -0.38 -15.74
CA ILE A 179 -6.93 -1.79 -15.35
C ILE A 179 -7.58 -1.88 -13.98
N LEU A 180 -8.65 -2.66 -13.88
CA LEU A 180 -9.37 -2.95 -12.64
C LEU A 180 -9.08 -4.39 -12.21
N PHE A 181 -8.30 -4.57 -11.14
CA PHE A 181 -7.87 -5.90 -10.71
C PHE A 181 -8.89 -6.63 -9.83
N ASP A 182 -9.59 -5.91 -8.96
CA ASP A 182 -10.54 -6.50 -8.01
C ASP A 182 -11.93 -5.86 -8.16
N THR A 183 -12.59 -6.23 -9.25
CA THR A 183 -13.89 -5.67 -9.67
C THR A 183 -14.97 -5.84 -8.59
N ASP A 184 -15.04 -7.01 -7.95
CA ASP A 184 -16.08 -7.29 -6.97
C ASP A 184 -15.83 -6.57 -5.64
N TYR A 185 -14.56 -6.43 -5.24
CA TYR A 185 -14.20 -5.56 -4.12
C TYR A 185 -14.64 -4.11 -4.35
N ILE A 186 -14.43 -3.57 -5.56
CA ILE A 186 -14.78 -2.18 -5.86
C ILE A 186 -16.30 -1.95 -5.89
N LYS A 187 -17.07 -2.92 -6.39
CA LYS A 187 -18.56 -2.89 -6.24
C LYS A 187 -18.97 -2.90 -4.78
N PHE A 188 -18.36 -3.77 -3.96
CA PHE A 188 -18.65 -3.83 -2.54
C PHE A 188 -18.33 -2.50 -1.84
N LEU A 189 -17.14 -1.94 -2.08
CA LEU A 189 -16.73 -0.66 -1.53
C LEU A 189 -17.72 0.46 -1.89
N ASN A 190 -18.15 0.51 -3.15
CA ASN A 190 -19.14 1.47 -3.63
C ASN A 190 -20.45 1.43 -2.82
N THR A 191 -20.91 0.23 -2.46
CA THR A 191 -22.11 0.09 -1.61
C THR A 191 -21.82 0.45 -0.17
N LYS A 192 -20.66 0.04 0.37
CA LYS A 192 -20.33 0.21 1.78
C LYS A 192 -20.05 1.66 2.16
N ILE A 193 -19.44 2.43 1.25
CA ILE A 193 -18.97 3.79 1.56
C ILE A 193 -20.13 4.77 1.80
N VAL A 194 -21.31 4.54 1.22
CA VAL A 194 -22.50 5.38 1.42
C VAL A 194 -23.32 5.01 2.66
N GLU A 195 -23.07 3.83 3.24
CA GLU A 195 -23.69 3.41 4.51
C GLU A 195 -22.98 4.02 5.72
N LEU A 196 -21.79 4.59 5.51
CA LEU A 196 -20.94 5.14 6.56
C LEU A 196 -20.96 6.66 6.50
N ASP A 197 -20.93 7.31 7.66
CA ASP A 197 -20.82 8.77 7.71
C ASP A 197 -19.39 9.24 7.37
N ASP A 198 -19.28 10.45 6.82
CA ASP A 198 -17.99 11.06 6.47
C ASP A 198 -17.06 11.18 7.69
N ARG A 199 -17.62 11.40 8.88
CA ARG A 199 -16.83 11.51 10.10
C ARG A 199 -16.10 10.20 10.40
N PHE A 200 -16.73 9.05 10.20
CA PHE A 200 -16.14 7.71 10.34
C PHE A 200 -15.05 7.48 9.30
N LEU A 201 -15.35 7.77 8.02
CA LEU A 201 -14.42 7.57 6.92
C LEU A 201 -13.17 8.45 7.05
N VAL A 202 -13.34 9.72 7.44
CA VAL A 202 -12.23 10.65 7.75
C VAL A 202 -11.43 10.15 8.95
N ASN A 203 -12.10 9.71 10.01
CA ASN A 203 -11.45 9.15 11.19
C ASN A 203 -10.56 7.95 10.83
N TYR A 204 -11.06 7.05 9.98
CA TYR A 204 -10.30 5.89 9.50
C TYR A 204 -9.12 6.28 8.60
N ILE A 205 -9.33 7.22 7.66
CA ILE A 205 -8.25 7.76 6.82
C ILE A 205 -7.13 8.33 7.70
N LEU A 206 -7.46 9.21 8.64
CA LEU A 206 -6.46 9.85 9.49
C LEU A 206 -5.76 8.87 10.43
N TRP A 207 -6.45 7.82 10.89
CA TRP A 207 -5.78 6.71 11.56
C TRP A 207 -4.69 6.08 10.70
N ARG A 208 -4.99 5.78 9.42
CA ARG A 208 -3.99 5.20 8.51
C ARG A 208 -2.81 6.15 8.28
N VAL A 209 -3.03 7.47 8.29
CA VAL A 209 -1.94 8.48 8.25
C VAL A 209 -1.12 8.44 9.54
N VAL A 210 -1.76 8.46 10.72
CA VAL A 210 -1.06 8.37 12.00
C VAL A 210 -0.19 7.12 12.04
N GLN A 211 -0.73 5.98 11.57
CA GLN A 211 -0.03 4.71 11.53
C GLN A 211 1.26 4.76 10.70
N THR A 212 1.27 5.45 9.55
CA THR A 212 2.47 5.58 8.72
C THR A 212 3.54 6.46 9.37
N GLU A 213 3.12 7.49 10.11
CA GLU A 213 4.02 8.45 10.76
C GLU A 213 4.60 7.96 12.10
N LEU A 214 4.07 6.90 12.72
CA LEU A 214 4.57 6.42 14.02
C LEU A 214 6.09 6.16 14.04
N SER A 215 6.66 5.78 12.90
CA SER A 215 8.08 5.45 12.78
C SER A 215 9.01 6.68 12.64
N THR A 216 8.45 7.88 12.38
CA THR A 216 9.18 9.12 12.10
C THR A 216 9.22 10.08 13.30
N LEU A 217 8.54 9.75 14.40
CA LEU A 217 8.38 10.59 15.60
C LEU A 217 9.40 10.25 16.72
N SER A 218 9.19 10.81 17.91
CA SER A 218 10.01 10.56 19.10
C SER A 218 10.02 9.09 19.55
N ASP A 219 10.97 8.73 20.42
CA ASP A 219 11.15 7.36 20.91
C ASP A 219 9.87 6.76 21.49
N SER A 220 9.13 7.58 22.22
CA SER A 220 7.89 7.20 22.88
C SER A 220 6.76 6.83 21.90
N TRP A 221 6.81 7.35 20.68
CA TRP A 221 5.88 7.01 19.59
C TRP A 221 6.35 5.79 18.82
N TYR A 222 7.64 5.76 18.52
CA TYR A 222 8.27 4.61 17.88
C TYR A 222 8.05 3.32 18.68
N LYS A 223 8.12 3.38 20.01
CA LYS A 223 7.88 2.24 20.90
C LYS A 223 6.50 1.61 20.70
N LEU A 224 5.46 2.39 20.36
CA LEU A 224 4.14 1.84 20.06
C LEU A 224 4.20 0.94 18.82
N LYS A 225 4.88 1.41 17.77
CA LYS A 225 5.09 0.66 16.53
C LYS A 225 5.96 -0.58 16.76
N GLU A 226 7.00 -0.46 17.59
CA GLU A 226 7.86 -1.58 17.99
C GLU A 226 7.09 -2.66 18.74
N GLU A 227 6.30 -2.31 19.76
CA GLU A 227 5.46 -3.26 20.50
C GLU A 227 4.50 -4.02 19.56
N PHE A 228 3.91 -3.31 18.59
CA PHE A 228 3.07 -3.90 17.57
C PHE A 228 3.86 -4.85 16.65
N GLU A 229 5.01 -4.43 16.13
CA GLU A 229 5.85 -5.25 15.25
C GLU A 229 6.41 -6.49 15.95
N SER A 230 6.79 -6.38 17.22
CA SER A 230 7.20 -7.50 18.07
C SER A 230 6.09 -8.53 18.24
N ALA A 231 4.84 -8.09 18.39
CA ALA A 231 3.70 -9.00 18.54
C ALA A 231 3.38 -9.77 17.25
N ILE A 232 3.61 -9.18 16.07
CA ILE A 232 3.27 -9.80 14.78
C ILE A 232 4.43 -10.58 14.14
N TYR A 233 5.68 -10.16 14.35
CA TYR A 233 6.86 -10.75 13.72
C TYR A 233 7.79 -11.46 14.71
N GLY A 234 7.52 -11.37 16.01
CA GLY A 234 8.38 -11.97 17.05
C GLY A 234 9.75 -11.31 17.18
N THR A 235 9.91 -10.08 16.70
CA THR A 235 11.15 -9.33 16.79
C THR A 235 11.44 -8.97 18.24
N LYS A 236 12.67 -9.26 18.72
CA LYS A 236 13.07 -9.08 20.13
C LYS A 236 13.81 -7.77 20.40
N SER A 237 14.20 -7.03 19.36
CA SER A 237 15.09 -5.88 19.47
C SER A 237 14.85 -4.91 18.32
N ARG A 238 14.80 -3.62 18.65
CA ARG A 238 14.77 -2.54 17.68
C ARG A 238 16.06 -2.47 16.86
N SER A 239 15.91 -2.38 15.54
CA SER A 239 17.04 -2.04 14.66
C SER A 239 17.66 -0.70 15.08
N PRO A 240 19.00 -0.61 15.20
CA PRO A 240 19.66 0.65 15.51
C PRO A 240 19.21 1.78 14.56
N ARG A 241 19.13 3.00 15.10
CA ARG A 241 18.59 4.16 14.36
C ARG A 241 19.30 4.42 13.03
N TRP A 242 20.61 4.19 12.95
CA TRP A 242 21.38 4.35 11.71
C TRP A 242 20.90 3.40 10.61
N GLU A 243 20.50 2.17 10.96
CA GLU A 243 20.02 1.16 10.02
C GLU A 243 18.63 1.54 9.50
N MET A 244 17.78 2.07 10.38
CA MET A 244 16.49 2.63 9.97
C MET A 244 16.67 3.82 9.00
N CYS A 245 17.55 4.75 9.33
CA CYS A 245 17.88 5.88 8.44
C CYS A 245 18.38 5.38 7.09
N LEU A 246 19.28 4.38 7.08
CA LEU A 246 19.78 3.78 5.85
C LEU A 246 18.65 3.11 5.04
N LYS A 247 17.72 2.40 5.69
CA LYS A 247 16.56 1.79 5.04
C LYS A 247 15.63 2.83 4.42
N ASN A 248 15.38 3.93 5.12
CA ASN A 248 14.56 5.03 4.61
C ASN A 248 15.24 5.73 3.43
N THR A 249 16.55 6.01 3.54
CA THR A 249 17.35 6.56 2.42
C THR A 249 17.39 5.60 1.24
N LYS A 250 17.53 4.29 1.46
CA LYS A 250 17.46 3.29 0.39
C LYS A 250 16.09 3.27 -0.30
N THR A 251 15.02 3.50 0.45
CA THR A 251 13.65 3.53 -0.09
C THR A 251 13.42 4.80 -0.92
N ALA A 252 13.85 5.96 -0.43
CA ALA A 252 13.68 7.24 -1.11
C ALA A 252 14.68 7.47 -2.27
N MET A 253 15.90 6.98 -2.14
CA MET A 253 17.04 7.30 -3.01
C MET A 253 17.83 6.05 -3.43
N SER A 254 17.12 4.97 -3.79
CA SER A 254 17.70 3.66 -4.12
C SER A 254 18.82 3.72 -5.17
N ILE A 255 18.62 4.48 -6.25
CA ILE A 255 19.58 4.63 -7.36
C ILE A 255 20.85 5.35 -6.89
N ALA A 256 20.70 6.49 -6.19
CA ALA A 256 21.85 7.26 -5.71
C ALA A 256 22.70 6.47 -4.73
N LEU A 257 22.06 5.78 -3.77
CA LEU A 257 22.73 4.92 -2.82
C LEU A 257 23.42 3.73 -3.52
N SER A 258 22.76 3.12 -4.50
CA SER A 258 23.34 2.00 -5.26
C SER A 258 24.56 2.43 -6.08
N HIS A 259 24.52 3.62 -6.67
CA HIS A 259 25.67 4.18 -7.39
C HIS A 259 26.89 4.35 -6.48
N LEU A 260 26.70 4.94 -5.29
CA LEU A 260 27.77 5.07 -4.29
C LEU A 260 28.31 3.71 -3.86
N TYR A 261 27.41 2.75 -3.60
CA TYR A 261 27.81 1.40 -3.22
C TYR A 261 28.67 0.72 -4.30
N VAL A 262 28.22 0.74 -5.56
CA VAL A 262 28.95 0.17 -6.70
C VAL A 262 30.32 0.83 -6.83
N LYS A 263 30.40 2.16 -6.77
CA LYS A 263 31.65 2.91 -6.88
C LYS A 263 32.71 2.51 -5.84
N HIS A 264 32.29 2.14 -4.63
CA HIS A 264 33.21 1.84 -3.53
C HIS A 264 33.48 0.35 -3.32
N PHE A 265 32.53 -0.53 -3.66
CA PHE A 265 32.57 -1.94 -3.26
C PHE A 265 32.41 -2.94 -4.40
N PHE A 266 32.11 -2.50 -5.63
CA PHE A 266 31.90 -3.38 -6.76
C PHE A 266 32.94 -3.13 -7.85
N SER A 267 33.83 -4.11 -8.08
CA SER A 267 34.87 -4.06 -9.11
C SER A 267 34.34 -4.54 -10.47
N ASP A 268 35.02 -4.13 -11.54
CA ASP A 268 34.73 -4.62 -12.89
C ASP A 268 34.96 -6.15 -13.01
N ASP A 269 35.95 -6.71 -12.32
CA ASP A 269 36.17 -8.17 -12.24
C ASP A 269 34.94 -8.93 -11.66
N ASN A 270 34.28 -8.36 -10.65
CA ASN A 270 33.04 -8.94 -10.11
C ASN A 270 31.90 -8.86 -11.13
N LYS A 271 31.84 -7.80 -11.93
CA LYS A 271 30.86 -7.66 -13.02
C LYS A 271 31.06 -8.71 -14.09
N GLU A 272 32.30 -8.95 -14.50
CA GLU A 272 32.65 -9.94 -15.52
C GLU A 272 32.29 -11.36 -15.05
N LYS A 273 32.69 -11.74 -13.82
CA LYS A 273 32.34 -13.04 -13.23
C LYS A 273 30.84 -13.25 -13.12
N ALA A 274 30.08 -12.24 -12.67
CA ALA A 274 28.62 -12.33 -12.61
C ALA A 274 27.99 -12.48 -14.01
N SER A 275 28.53 -11.79 -15.02
CA SER A 275 28.06 -11.87 -16.41
C SER A 275 28.36 -13.23 -17.04
N GLU A 276 29.51 -13.82 -16.71
CA GLU A 276 29.86 -15.18 -17.12
C GLU A 276 28.93 -16.21 -16.45
N MET A 277 28.70 -16.10 -15.14
CA MET A 277 27.75 -16.95 -14.42
C MET A 277 26.35 -16.87 -15.04
N PHE A 278 25.87 -15.67 -15.33
CA PHE A 278 24.57 -15.47 -15.98
C PHE A 278 24.53 -16.14 -17.36
N SER A 279 25.56 -15.94 -18.19
CA SER A 279 25.66 -16.55 -19.51
C SER A 279 25.66 -18.08 -19.44
N ASN A 280 26.33 -18.66 -18.45
CA ASN A 280 26.35 -20.10 -18.21
C ASN A 280 24.97 -20.62 -17.77
N VAL A 281 24.26 -19.90 -16.91
CA VAL A 281 22.87 -20.25 -16.51
C VAL A 281 21.93 -20.19 -17.72
N VAL A 282 22.00 -19.15 -18.54
CA VAL A 282 21.19 -19.01 -19.76
C VAL A 282 21.48 -20.16 -20.72
N LYS A 283 22.74 -20.53 -20.91
CA LYS A 283 23.16 -21.65 -21.76
C LYS A 283 22.60 -23.00 -21.26
N GLU A 284 22.69 -23.27 -19.96
CA GLU A 284 22.14 -24.51 -19.39
C GLU A 284 20.61 -24.54 -19.44
N PHE A 285 19.95 -23.38 -19.26
CA PHE A 285 18.51 -23.28 -19.40
C PHE A 285 18.07 -23.53 -20.86
N LYS A 286 18.79 -22.99 -21.86
CA LYS A 286 18.60 -23.35 -23.29
C LYS A 286 18.68 -24.86 -23.51
N ARG A 287 19.73 -25.50 -22.97
CA ARG A 287 19.90 -26.94 -23.08
C ARG A 287 18.72 -27.70 -22.47
N SER A 288 18.27 -27.28 -21.28
CA SER A 288 17.11 -27.86 -20.59
C SER A 288 15.81 -27.75 -21.41
N LEU A 289 15.57 -26.60 -22.04
CA LEU A 289 14.41 -26.39 -22.91
C LEU A 289 14.42 -27.28 -24.16
N THR A 290 15.61 -27.56 -24.71
CA THR A 290 15.75 -28.43 -25.89
C THR A 290 15.46 -29.90 -25.58
N VAL A 291 15.85 -30.38 -24.39
CA VAL A 291 15.71 -31.80 -24.01
C VAL A 291 14.41 -32.14 -23.29
N ASN A 292 13.60 -31.13 -22.93
CA ASN A 292 12.35 -31.38 -22.21
C ASN A 292 11.34 -32.16 -23.08
N THR A 293 10.60 -33.07 -22.44
CA THR A 293 9.65 -33.96 -23.13
C THR A 293 8.20 -33.51 -22.98
N TRP A 294 7.93 -32.59 -22.05
CA TRP A 294 6.57 -32.14 -21.74
C TRP A 294 6.10 -30.95 -22.58
N MET A 295 7.03 -30.23 -23.24
CA MET A 295 6.74 -29.02 -24.01
C MET A 295 6.62 -29.35 -25.51
N ALA A 296 5.54 -28.88 -26.15
CA ALA A 296 5.37 -28.95 -27.59
C ALA A 296 6.44 -28.12 -28.32
N ASN A 297 6.74 -28.48 -29.57
CA ASN A 297 7.81 -27.85 -30.33
C ASN A 297 7.57 -26.34 -30.56
N GLU A 298 6.34 -25.94 -30.84
CA GLU A 298 5.97 -24.54 -31.05
C GLU A 298 6.21 -23.70 -29.78
N THR A 299 5.78 -24.21 -28.62
CA THR A 299 6.02 -23.55 -27.32
C THR A 299 7.51 -23.47 -26.99
N ARG A 300 8.29 -24.50 -27.35
CA ARG A 300 9.75 -24.51 -27.17
C ARG A 300 10.43 -23.41 -27.97
N VAL A 301 10.04 -23.22 -29.23
CA VAL A 301 10.58 -22.14 -30.07
C VAL A 301 10.31 -20.78 -29.45
N GLN A 302 9.09 -20.54 -28.96
CA GLN A 302 8.75 -19.29 -28.28
C GLN A 302 9.54 -19.08 -26.96
N ALA A 303 9.73 -20.14 -26.18
CA ALA A 303 10.52 -20.08 -24.95
C ALA A 303 11.99 -19.74 -25.21
N LEU A 304 12.58 -20.31 -26.27
CA LEU A 304 13.94 -19.99 -26.71
C LEU A 304 14.05 -18.55 -27.19
N GLN A 305 13.11 -18.08 -28.01
CA GLN A 305 13.07 -16.68 -28.46
C GLN A 305 12.96 -15.70 -27.29
N LYS A 306 12.16 -16.02 -26.26
CA LYS A 306 12.07 -15.19 -25.05
C LYS A 306 13.40 -15.12 -24.31
N LEU A 307 14.10 -16.26 -24.22
CA LEU A 307 15.38 -16.36 -23.54
C LEU A 307 16.52 -15.64 -24.28
N ASP A 308 16.43 -15.54 -25.60
CA ASP A 308 17.36 -14.75 -26.42
C ASP A 308 17.19 -13.24 -26.22
N ASN A 309 16.06 -12.79 -25.67
CA ASN A 309 15.70 -11.39 -25.44
C ASN A 309 15.64 -11.02 -23.95
N ILE A 310 16.23 -11.83 -23.07
CA ILE A 310 16.31 -11.59 -21.61
C ILE A 310 17.47 -10.66 -21.24
#